data_AF-A0AAU3PEB3-F1
#
_entry.id   AF-A0AAU3PEB3-F1
#
_cell.length_a   1.000
_cell.length_b   1.000
_cell.length_c   1.000
_cell.angle_alpha   90.00
_cell.angle_beta   90.00
_cell.angle_gamma   90.00
#
_symmetry.space_group_name_H-M   'P 1'
#
loop_
_entity.id
_entity.type
_entity.pdbx_description
1 polymer ?
#
loop_
_entity_poly.entity_id
_entity_poly.type
_entity_poly.pdbx_seq_one_letter_code
_entity_poly.pdbx_strand_id
1 'polypeptide(L)'
;MDPSAFFYTSCTRGDGWPALTRFHADLEYRLRAQEGYGISGALGAAMNPDTVPSSAITRAGVMIALYSPRYFLDRGCGLEWAVIQSRMRRRANVEGIQVPGCLIPVCWKPVAERLIPQEVRRSESFPGPGAFDWLREQGLEALVSSSDPGADERYYVFVEQLTKSILEAGRAGLAPLGADEARDTLPAFGSAQGAAGPSGPHLRVPEQPAPRHESAAGEPRSVAISYVGADQAWADWMDGVLREEGHTVRQRRRRVGRETLSQAVERARDGADRVVVVFSRSYFDAGNTAPTDWEAAFNPPASDPSWLVAVQIDAAPRPVLVRGVKVLTLEGSGPDQAERLREGVMDTTGTARRDPAGGAR
;
A
#
# COMPACT_ATOMS: atom_id res chain seq x y z
N MET A 1 9.00 16.54 -13.00
CA MET A 1 8.03 16.83 -11.93
C MET A 1 7.20 15.59 -11.74
N ASP A 2 7.30 14.99 -10.55
CA ASP A 2 6.44 13.88 -10.16
C ASP A 2 4.99 14.41 -10.10
N PRO A 3 4.01 13.81 -10.80
CA PRO A 3 2.64 14.30 -10.75
C PRO A 3 2.17 14.36 -9.29
N SER A 4 1.67 15.52 -8.87
CA SER A 4 1.09 15.68 -7.54
C SER A 4 -0.06 14.70 -7.37
N ALA A 5 -0.02 13.89 -6.30
CA ALA A 5 -1.12 12.99 -5.98
C ALA A 5 -2.43 13.78 -5.86
N PHE A 6 -3.49 13.31 -6.50
CA PHE A 6 -4.82 13.92 -6.42
C PHE A 6 -5.41 13.69 -5.03
N PHE A 7 -5.27 12.47 -4.51
CA PHE A 7 -5.68 12.09 -3.17
C PHE A 7 -4.57 11.36 -2.40
N TYR A 8 -4.69 11.37 -1.09
CA TYR A 8 -3.81 10.68 -0.17
C TYR A 8 -4.63 9.77 0.76
N THR A 9 -4.25 8.50 0.89
CA THR A 9 -4.87 7.59 1.86
C THR A 9 -3.95 7.48 3.06
N SER A 10 -4.32 8.10 4.18
CA SER A 10 -3.59 8.01 5.45
C SER A 10 -4.07 6.78 6.23
N CYS A 11 -3.15 5.90 6.61
CA CYS A 11 -3.45 4.64 7.30
C CYS A 11 -2.23 4.14 8.11
N THR A 12 -2.41 3.09 8.92
CA THR A 12 -1.28 2.41 9.58
C THR A 12 -1.02 1.04 8.97
N ARG A 13 0.26 0.67 8.77
CA ARG A 13 0.62 -0.66 8.19
C ARG A 13 0.08 -1.84 8.99
N GLY A 14 -0.02 -1.68 10.32
CA GLY A 14 -0.48 -2.73 11.24
C GLY A 14 -1.99 -3.03 11.14
N ASP A 15 -2.75 -2.31 10.31
CA ASP A 15 -4.20 -2.43 10.25
C ASP A 15 -4.74 -3.34 9.15
N GLY A 16 -3.92 -4.24 8.62
CA GLY A 16 -4.35 -5.18 7.57
C GLY A 16 -3.95 -4.69 6.19
N TRP A 17 -2.65 -4.79 5.91
CA TRP A 17 -2.03 -4.27 4.70
C TRP A 17 -2.69 -4.75 3.38
N PRO A 18 -3.04 -6.04 3.20
CA PRO A 18 -3.70 -6.49 1.96
C PRO A 18 -5.01 -5.76 1.71
N ALA A 19 -5.88 -5.67 2.73
CA ALA A 19 -7.16 -4.98 2.63
C ALA A 19 -6.97 -3.47 2.39
N LEU A 20 -6.02 -2.82 3.06
CA LEU A 20 -5.69 -1.41 2.84
C LEU A 20 -5.25 -1.14 1.40
N THR A 21 -4.36 -1.97 0.86
CA THR A 21 -3.89 -1.84 -0.52
C THR A 21 -4.99 -2.09 -1.54
N ARG A 22 -5.84 -3.10 -1.32
CA ARG A 22 -7.04 -3.35 -2.14
C ARG A 22 -7.95 -2.13 -2.16
N PHE A 23 -8.27 -1.59 -0.99
CA PHE A 23 -9.13 -0.40 -0.90
C PHE A 23 -8.55 0.80 -1.63
N HIS A 24 -7.26 1.09 -1.44
CA HIS A 24 -6.58 2.18 -2.13
C HIS A 24 -6.62 2.00 -3.65
N ALA A 25 -6.36 0.77 -4.12
CA ALA A 25 -6.39 0.41 -5.53
C ALA A 25 -7.77 0.56 -6.16
N ASP A 26 -8.80 0.02 -5.51
CA ASP A 26 -10.20 0.10 -5.97
C ASP A 26 -10.65 1.57 -6.05
N LEU A 27 -10.28 2.38 -5.06
CA LEU A 27 -10.59 3.81 -5.04
C LEU A 27 -9.88 4.57 -6.16
N GLU A 28 -8.58 4.34 -6.38
CA GLU A 28 -7.83 4.95 -7.48
C GLU A 28 -8.41 4.55 -8.83
N TYR A 29 -8.80 3.27 -8.99
CA TYR A 29 -9.43 2.76 -10.20
C TYR A 29 -10.75 3.48 -10.50
N ARG A 30 -11.64 3.61 -9.50
CA ARG A 30 -12.94 4.29 -9.67
C ARG A 30 -12.76 5.77 -10.00
N LEU A 31 -11.85 6.47 -9.33
CA LEU A 31 -11.56 7.87 -9.63
C LEU A 31 -11.04 8.07 -11.06
N ARG A 32 -10.16 7.18 -11.54
CA ARG A 32 -9.67 7.22 -12.93
C ARG A 32 -10.76 6.92 -13.95
N ALA A 33 -11.69 6.03 -13.63
CA ALA A 33 -12.82 5.75 -14.51
C ALA A 33 -13.74 6.98 -14.69
N GLN A 34 -13.80 7.88 -13.71
CA GLN A 34 -14.69 9.04 -13.73
C GLN A 34 -14.04 10.33 -14.25
N GLU A 35 -12.79 10.63 -13.87
CA GLU A 35 -12.08 11.86 -14.26
C GLU A 35 -10.94 11.64 -15.28
N GLY A 36 -10.60 10.38 -15.59
CA GLY A 36 -9.56 10.01 -16.55
C GLY A 36 -8.20 9.63 -15.95
N TYR A 37 -7.27 9.25 -16.83
CA TYR A 37 -5.98 8.60 -16.48
C TYR A 37 -4.97 9.49 -15.75
N GLY A 38 -5.25 10.79 -15.56
CA GLY A 38 -4.38 11.73 -14.85
C GLY A 38 -4.46 11.63 -13.32
N ILE A 39 -5.49 10.95 -12.79
CA ILE A 39 -5.67 10.79 -11.35
C ILE A 39 -4.68 9.77 -10.79
N SER A 40 -3.96 10.17 -9.75
CA SER A 40 -3.08 9.30 -8.97
C SER A 40 -3.32 9.46 -7.48
N GLY A 41 -3.29 8.33 -6.77
CA GLY A 41 -3.30 8.28 -5.31
C GLY A 41 -1.90 8.09 -4.73
N ALA A 42 -1.72 8.51 -3.49
CA ALA A 42 -0.58 8.11 -2.66
C ALA A 42 -1.08 7.43 -1.39
N LEU A 43 -0.47 6.30 -1.02
CA LEU A 43 -0.79 5.57 0.22
C LEU A 43 0.22 5.94 1.31
N GLY A 44 -0.27 6.65 2.32
CA GLY A 44 0.46 7.02 3.52
C GLY A 44 0.43 5.92 4.54
N ALA A 45 1.52 5.16 4.62
CA ALA A 45 1.71 4.12 5.63
C ALA A 45 3.07 4.25 6.32
N ALA A 46 3.64 5.45 6.30
CA ALA A 46 4.95 5.72 6.84
C ALA A 46 4.89 5.72 8.37
N MET A 47 5.66 4.83 9.00
CA MET A 47 5.83 4.79 10.45
C MET A 47 6.64 5.99 10.98
N ASN A 48 7.40 6.66 10.10
CA ASN A 48 8.29 7.74 10.49
C ASN A 48 7.67 9.12 10.18
N PRO A 49 7.31 9.93 11.20
CA PRO A 49 6.80 11.28 11.00
C PRO A 49 7.77 12.19 10.24
N ASP A 50 9.09 11.93 10.27
CA ASP A 50 10.09 12.73 9.56
C ASP A 50 9.95 12.64 8.03
N THR A 51 9.23 11.64 7.51
CA THR A 51 8.98 11.48 6.07
C THR A 51 7.79 12.31 5.57
N VAL A 52 6.92 12.75 6.47
CA VAL A 52 5.68 13.49 6.15
C VAL A 52 5.96 14.78 5.36
N PRO A 53 6.94 15.63 5.74
CA PRO A 53 7.26 16.86 5.01
C PRO A 53 7.68 16.65 3.54
N SER A 54 8.30 15.51 3.24
CA SER A 54 8.71 15.14 1.86
C SER A 54 7.64 14.34 1.10
N SER A 55 6.60 13.87 1.79
CA SER A 55 5.61 12.97 1.20
C SER A 55 4.57 13.71 0.35
N ALA A 56 3.73 12.94 -0.35
CA ALA A 56 2.68 13.48 -1.20
C ALA A 56 1.61 14.29 -0.43
N ILE A 57 1.47 14.12 0.90
CA ILE A 57 0.43 14.80 1.70
C ILE A 57 0.56 16.32 1.70
N THR A 58 1.77 16.85 1.50
CA THR A 58 2.00 18.30 1.41
C THR A 58 1.42 18.90 0.13
N ARG A 59 1.14 18.07 -0.89
CA ARG A 59 0.63 18.48 -2.21
C ARG A 59 -0.74 17.89 -2.54
N ALA A 60 -1.17 16.83 -1.85
CA ALA A 60 -2.42 16.14 -2.13
C ALA A 60 -3.63 17.06 -2.06
N GLY A 61 -4.60 16.92 -2.96
CA GLY A 61 -5.82 17.73 -2.96
C GLY A 61 -6.81 17.31 -1.87
N VAL A 62 -6.89 16.00 -1.61
CA VAL A 62 -7.80 15.38 -0.64
C VAL A 62 -7.04 14.32 0.17
N MET A 63 -7.35 14.18 1.45
CA MET A 63 -6.91 13.08 2.29
C MET A 63 -8.09 12.24 2.78
N ILE A 64 -7.98 10.93 2.63
CA ILE A 64 -8.85 9.93 3.25
C ILE A 64 -8.10 9.38 4.47
N ALA A 65 -8.62 9.62 5.67
CA ALA A 65 -8.04 9.12 6.92
C ALA A 65 -8.75 7.83 7.35
N LEU A 66 -8.09 6.69 7.11
CA LEU A 66 -8.57 5.36 7.47
C LEU A 66 -8.31 5.12 8.96
N TYR A 67 -9.18 5.65 9.81
CA TYR A 67 -8.96 5.66 11.24
C TYR A 67 -9.28 4.31 11.90
N SER A 68 -8.49 3.99 12.90
CA SER A 68 -8.54 2.79 13.74
C SER A 68 -8.01 3.15 15.13
N PRO A 69 -8.05 2.23 16.12
CA PRO A 69 -7.40 2.48 17.40
C PRO A 69 -5.89 2.74 17.25
N ARG A 70 -5.20 2.04 16.33
CA ARG A 70 -3.76 2.22 16.08
C ARG A 70 -3.47 3.55 15.38
N TYR A 71 -4.34 3.96 14.47
CA TYR A 71 -4.25 5.24 13.77
C TYR A 71 -4.16 6.42 14.73
N PHE A 72 -5.02 6.46 15.75
CA PHE A 72 -5.01 7.57 16.71
C PHE A 72 -3.83 7.55 17.69
N LEU A 73 -3.10 6.44 17.78
CA LEU A 73 -1.84 6.34 18.53
C LEU A 73 -0.62 6.69 17.66
N ASP A 74 -0.77 6.70 16.33
CA ASP A 74 0.33 6.94 15.40
C ASP A 74 0.59 8.44 15.24
N ARG A 75 1.82 8.85 15.59
CA ARG A 75 2.26 10.25 15.51
C ARG A 75 2.37 10.74 14.07
N GLY A 76 2.75 9.89 13.12
CA GLY A 76 2.82 10.20 11.70
C GLY A 76 1.44 10.51 11.14
N CYS A 77 0.46 9.65 11.43
CA CYS A 77 -0.94 9.89 11.08
C CYS A 77 -1.49 11.19 11.70
N GLY A 78 -1.13 11.46 12.96
CA GLY A 78 -1.46 12.72 13.63
C GLY A 78 -0.88 13.94 12.92
N LEU A 79 0.33 13.83 12.37
CA LEU A 79 0.98 14.90 11.61
C LEU A 79 0.33 15.10 10.23
N GLU A 80 0.05 14.02 9.50
CA GLU A 80 -0.66 14.06 8.21
C GLU A 80 -2.02 14.76 8.35
N TRP A 81 -2.76 14.43 9.41
CA TRP A 81 -4.03 15.07 9.76
C TRP A 81 -3.87 16.58 9.98
N ALA A 82 -2.89 16.97 10.80
CA ALA A 82 -2.62 18.37 11.11
C ALA A 82 -2.21 19.18 9.86
N VAL A 83 -1.42 18.58 8.96
CA VAL A 83 -1.02 19.20 7.68
C VAL A 83 -2.24 19.55 6.83
N ILE A 84 -3.18 18.62 6.64
CA ILE A 84 -4.38 18.89 5.84
C ILE A 84 -5.30 19.91 6.51
N GLN A 85 -5.51 19.80 7.83
CA GLN A 85 -6.30 20.79 8.57
C GLN A 85 -5.68 22.20 8.49
N SER A 86 -4.36 22.32 8.54
CA SER A 86 -3.65 23.60 8.37
C SER A 86 -3.93 24.19 6.98
N ARG A 87 -3.83 23.37 5.92
CA ARG A 87 -4.10 23.78 4.53
C ARG A 87 -5.55 24.21 4.32
N MET A 88 -6.50 23.49 4.90
CA MET A 88 -7.93 23.86 4.86
C MET A 88 -8.18 25.20 5.57
N ARG A 89 -7.65 25.39 6.78
CA ARG A 89 -7.80 26.66 7.53
C ARG A 89 -7.19 27.86 6.80
N ARG A 90 -6.01 27.70 6.21
CA ARG A 90 -5.36 28.75 5.41
C ARG A 90 -6.24 29.21 4.27
N ARG A 91 -6.83 28.26 3.55
CA ARG A 91 -7.67 28.59 2.42
C ARG A 91 -9.00 29.24 2.86
N ALA A 92 -9.62 28.74 3.92
CA ALA A 92 -10.80 29.37 4.51
C ALA A 92 -10.53 30.84 4.88
N ASN A 93 -9.36 31.12 5.44
CA ASN A 93 -8.96 32.47 5.83
C ASN A 93 -8.63 33.39 4.65
N VAL A 94 -8.10 32.85 3.55
CA VAL A 94 -7.68 33.64 2.37
C VAL A 94 -8.85 33.93 1.42
N GLU A 95 -9.72 32.93 1.17
CA GLU A 95 -10.79 33.04 0.18
C GLU A 95 -12.15 33.40 0.80
N GLY A 96 -12.27 33.38 2.13
CA GLY A 96 -13.54 33.65 2.84
C GLY A 96 -14.65 32.62 2.55
N ILE A 97 -14.31 31.53 1.86
CA ILE A 97 -15.19 30.44 1.48
C ILE A 97 -14.89 29.25 2.39
N GLN A 98 -15.93 28.66 3.00
CA GLN A 98 -15.80 27.39 3.69
C GLN A 98 -15.23 26.35 2.72
N VAL A 99 -14.07 25.78 3.09
CA VAL A 99 -13.39 24.81 2.23
C VAL A 99 -14.13 23.48 2.34
N PRO A 100 -14.44 22.82 1.22
CA PRO A 100 -15.04 21.47 1.20
C PRO A 100 -14.22 20.47 2.01
N GLY A 101 -14.84 19.34 2.36
CA GLY A 101 -14.26 18.24 3.16
C GLY A 101 -13.06 17.53 2.51
N CYS A 102 -11.94 18.24 2.32
CA CYS A 102 -10.67 17.70 1.81
C CYS A 102 -9.97 16.79 2.82
N LEU A 103 -10.47 16.72 4.05
CA LEU A 103 -10.16 15.70 5.04
C LEU A 103 -11.41 14.81 5.16
N ILE A 104 -11.32 13.54 4.79
CA ILE A 104 -12.44 12.59 4.84
C ILE A 104 -12.08 11.45 5.80
N PRO A 105 -12.56 11.49 7.05
CA PRO A 105 -12.40 10.41 8.00
C PRO A 105 -13.28 9.21 7.61
N VAL A 106 -12.70 8.02 7.62
CA VAL A 106 -13.38 6.75 7.30
C VAL A 106 -13.03 5.73 8.37
N CYS A 107 -14.04 5.13 9.00
CA CYS A 107 -13.84 4.10 10.04
C CYS A 107 -13.27 2.84 9.38
N TRP A 108 -11.96 2.63 9.50
CA TRP A 108 -11.31 1.43 8.99
C TRP A 108 -11.55 0.24 9.91
N LYS A 109 -11.36 0.45 11.21
CA LYS A 109 -11.70 -0.50 12.28
C LYS A 109 -12.49 0.23 13.37
N PRO A 110 -13.48 -0.42 13.99
CA PRO A 110 -14.29 0.21 15.04
C PRO A 110 -13.43 0.81 16.15
N VAL A 111 -13.73 2.06 16.51
CA VAL A 111 -13.05 2.79 17.59
C VAL A 111 -14.10 3.15 18.64
N ALA A 112 -13.84 2.76 19.90
CA ALA A 112 -14.68 3.21 21.01
C ALA A 112 -14.62 4.75 21.12
N GLU A 113 -15.76 5.40 21.32
CA GLU A 113 -15.87 6.87 21.33
C GLU A 113 -14.87 7.58 22.26
N ARG A 114 -14.53 6.94 23.38
CA ARG A 114 -13.52 7.44 24.34
C ARG A 114 -12.09 7.49 23.79
N LEU A 115 -11.77 6.66 22.81
CA LEU A 115 -10.43 6.56 22.19
C LEU A 115 -10.24 7.54 21.04
N ILE A 116 -11.30 8.17 20.55
CA ILE A 116 -11.20 9.20 19.51
C ILE A 116 -10.56 10.45 20.13
N PRO A 117 -9.47 11.02 19.58
CA PRO A 117 -8.84 12.22 20.13
C PRO A 117 -9.81 13.42 20.15
N GLN A 118 -9.66 14.32 21.13
CA GLN A 118 -10.56 15.48 21.25
C GLN A 118 -10.45 16.42 20.05
N GLU A 119 -9.25 16.54 19.50
CA GLU A 119 -8.89 17.29 18.31
C GLU A 119 -9.64 16.78 17.07
N VAL A 120 -9.80 15.45 16.97
CA VAL A 120 -10.56 14.80 15.90
C VAL A 120 -12.05 15.02 16.09
N ARG A 121 -12.59 14.86 17.31
CA ARG A 121 -14.02 15.09 17.59
C ARG A 121 -14.47 16.52 17.32
N ARG A 122 -13.58 17.50 17.53
CA ARG A 122 -13.84 18.93 17.28
C ARG A 122 -13.62 19.34 15.83
N SER A 123 -13.04 18.46 15.01
CA SER A 123 -12.79 18.74 13.59
C SER A 123 -14.11 18.81 12.83
N GLU A 124 -14.30 19.85 12.03
CA GLU A 124 -15.48 20.01 11.15
C GLU A 124 -15.63 18.84 10.16
N SER A 125 -14.51 18.18 9.84
CA SER A 125 -14.48 17.01 8.97
C SER A 125 -14.96 15.71 9.62
N PHE A 126 -15.16 15.67 10.95
CA PHE A 126 -15.58 14.45 11.66
C PHE A 126 -17.06 14.54 12.07
N PRO A 127 -17.86 13.47 11.87
CA PRO A 127 -17.47 12.12 11.45
C PRO A 127 -17.32 11.95 9.92
N GLY A 128 -17.63 12.98 9.14
CA GLY A 128 -17.40 13.04 7.69
C GLY A 128 -18.56 12.49 6.84
N PRO A 129 -18.51 12.67 5.51
CA PRO A 129 -19.58 12.29 4.57
C PRO A 129 -19.81 10.76 4.42
N GLY A 130 -19.03 9.93 5.12
CA GLY A 130 -19.12 8.46 5.13
C GLY A 130 -19.38 7.85 6.52
N ALA A 131 -19.89 8.64 7.47
CA ALA A 131 -20.15 8.25 8.85
C ALA A 131 -21.37 7.34 9.04
N PHE A 132 -21.45 6.23 8.31
CA PHE A 132 -22.54 5.29 8.49
C PHE A 132 -22.42 4.55 9.83
N ASP A 133 -23.55 4.33 10.50
CA ASP A 133 -23.60 3.56 11.75
C ASP A 133 -23.00 2.17 11.55
N TRP A 134 -23.37 1.48 10.47
CA TRP A 134 -22.82 0.16 10.15
C TRP A 134 -21.29 0.18 9.94
N LEU A 135 -20.75 1.27 9.39
CA LEU A 135 -19.31 1.42 9.16
C LEU A 135 -18.57 1.67 10.47
N ARG A 136 -19.19 2.42 11.40
CA ARG A 136 -18.65 2.62 12.75
C ARG A 136 -18.68 1.34 13.59
N GLU A 137 -19.71 0.52 13.42
CA GLU A 137 -19.89 -0.74 14.14
C GLU A 137 -18.99 -1.86 13.63
N GLN A 138 -18.84 -2.00 12.31
CA GLN A 138 -18.15 -3.14 11.68
C GLN A 138 -16.75 -2.76 11.17
N GLY A 139 -16.52 -1.50 10.82
CA GLY A 139 -15.32 -1.05 10.12
C GLY A 139 -15.32 -1.41 8.63
N LEU A 140 -14.62 -0.60 7.83
CA LEU A 140 -14.45 -0.87 6.40
C LEU A 140 -13.64 -2.15 6.13
N GLU A 141 -12.66 -2.44 6.97
CA GLU A 141 -11.73 -3.57 6.79
C GLU A 141 -12.47 -4.91 6.71
N ALA A 142 -13.53 -5.07 7.51
CA ALA A 142 -14.36 -6.27 7.53
C ALA A 142 -15.07 -6.49 6.18
N LEU A 143 -15.52 -5.42 5.52
CA LEU A 143 -16.12 -5.53 4.19
C LEU A 143 -15.09 -5.85 3.11
N VAL A 144 -13.94 -5.16 3.15
CA VAL A 144 -12.85 -5.35 2.17
C VAL A 144 -12.28 -6.76 2.24
N SER A 145 -12.27 -7.36 3.43
CA SER A 145 -11.73 -8.70 3.67
C SER A 145 -12.80 -9.80 3.53
N SER A 146 -14.07 -9.45 3.34
CA SER A 146 -15.15 -10.42 3.25
C SER A 146 -15.21 -11.09 1.88
N SER A 147 -15.57 -12.37 1.89
CA SER A 147 -15.93 -13.15 0.70
C SER A 147 -17.43 -13.25 0.47
N ASP A 148 -18.24 -12.61 1.33
CA ASP A 148 -19.70 -12.57 1.22
C ASP A 148 -20.14 -11.63 0.06
N PRO A 149 -20.95 -12.09 -0.91
CA PRO A 149 -21.41 -11.25 -2.01
C PRO A 149 -22.14 -9.97 -1.57
N GLY A 150 -22.92 -10.03 -0.48
CA GLY A 150 -23.62 -8.87 0.08
C GLY A 150 -22.70 -7.86 0.76
N ALA A 151 -21.52 -8.29 1.23
CA ALA A 151 -20.48 -7.39 1.71
C ALA A 151 -19.77 -6.67 0.55
N ASP A 152 -19.52 -7.39 -0.56
CA ASP A 152 -18.85 -6.83 -1.74
C ASP A 152 -19.71 -5.76 -2.44
N GLU A 153 -21.02 -5.97 -2.56
CA GLU A 153 -21.94 -4.94 -3.08
C GLU A 153 -21.94 -3.67 -2.20
N ARG A 154 -22.07 -3.83 -0.88
CA ARG A 154 -22.03 -2.70 0.07
C ARG A 154 -20.70 -1.96 0.02
N TYR A 155 -19.60 -2.69 -0.12
CA TYR A 155 -18.28 -2.13 -0.28
C TYR A 155 -18.19 -1.24 -1.53
N TYR A 156 -18.60 -1.74 -2.71
CA TYR A 156 -18.52 -0.95 -3.94
C TYR A 156 -19.49 0.25 -3.97
N VAL A 157 -20.67 0.13 -3.34
CA VAL A 157 -21.57 1.27 -3.12
C VAL A 157 -20.90 2.35 -2.27
N PHE A 158 -20.19 1.96 -1.21
CA PHE A 158 -19.42 2.89 -0.39
C PHE A 158 -18.28 3.55 -1.17
N VAL A 159 -17.49 2.77 -1.92
CA VAL A 159 -16.38 3.31 -2.76
C VAL A 159 -16.91 4.32 -3.77
N GLU A 160 -18.08 4.07 -4.37
CA GLU A 160 -18.72 5.00 -5.30
C GLU A 160 -19.11 6.33 -4.64
N GLN A 161 -19.69 6.27 -3.44
CA GLN A 161 -20.02 7.49 -2.69
C GLN A 161 -18.76 8.25 -2.28
N LEU A 162 -17.75 7.54 -1.79
CA LEU A 162 -16.47 8.13 -1.41
C LEU A 162 -15.78 8.80 -2.61
N THR A 163 -15.83 8.17 -3.78
CA THR A 163 -15.32 8.73 -5.05
C THR A 163 -15.97 10.08 -5.32
N LYS A 164 -17.31 10.18 -5.23
CA LYS A 164 -18.04 11.45 -5.42
C LYS A 164 -17.58 12.53 -4.43
N SER A 165 -17.45 12.19 -3.15
CA SER A 165 -16.96 13.13 -2.12
C SER A 165 -15.52 13.59 -2.40
N ILE A 166 -14.64 12.71 -2.85
CA ILE A 166 -13.25 13.05 -3.20
C ILE A 166 -13.22 13.97 -4.42
N LEU A 167 -14.04 13.74 -5.44
CA LEU A 167 -14.09 14.58 -6.63
C LEU A 167 -14.61 15.98 -6.32
N GLU A 168 -15.67 16.07 -5.52
CA GLU A 168 -16.20 17.35 -5.04
C GLU A 168 -15.17 18.12 -4.22
N ALA A 169 -14.51 17.46 -3.26
CA ALA A 169 -13.47 18.08 -2.44
C ALA A 169 -12.21 18.44 -3.25
N GLY A 170 -11.84 17.62 -4.23
CA GLY A 170 -10.66 17.82 -5.08
C GLY A 170 -10.78 19.04 -5.98
N ARG A 171 -11.99 19.37 -6.46
CA ARG A 171 -12.26 20.61 -7.22
C ARG A 171 -11.99 21.87 -6.44
N ALA A 172 -12.06 21.79 -5.11
CA ALA A 172 -11.73 22.90 -4.27
C ALA A 172 -10.25 23.29 -4.49
N GLY A 173 -9.34 22.32 -4.48
CA GLY A 173 -7.89 22.56 -4.56
C GLY A 173 -7.32 23.11 -3.25
N LEU A 174 -6.31 22.44 -2.70
CA LEU A 174 -5.58 22.92 -1.53
C LEU A 174 -4.19 23.38 -1.97
N ALA A 175 -3.82 24.62 -1.64
CA ALA A 175 -2.47 25.10 -1.87
C ALA A 175 -1.43 24.16 -1.20
N PRO A 176 -0.29 23.87 -1.85
CA PRO A 176 0.77 23.06 -1.25
C PRO A 176 1.29 23.65 0.05
N LEU A 177 1.71 22.79 0.99
CA LEU A 177 2.46 23.20 2.18
C LEU A 177 3.96 23.08 1.92
N GLY A 178 4.74 24.09 2.31
CA GLY A 178 6.20 24.03 2.25
C GLY A 178 6.75 22.97 3.22
N ALA A 179 7.89 22.37 2.89
CA ALA A 179 8.48 21.30 3.71
C ALA A 179 8.95 21.79 5.10
N ASP A 180 9.49 23.01 5.21
CA ASP A 180 9.86 23.61 6.50
C ASP A 180 8.62 23.77 7.40
N GLU A 181 7.54 24.27 6.82
CA GLU A 181 6.30 24.48 7.55
C GLU A 181 5.61 23.16 7.95
N ALA A 182 5.71 22.15 7.09
CA ALA A 182 5.27 20.80 7.43
C ALA A 182 6.08 20.20 8.59
N ARG A 183 7.38 20.52 8.71
CA ARG A 183 8.22 20.12 9.85
C ARG A 183 7.83 20.82 11.15
N ASP A 184 7.44 22.09 11.07
CA ASP A 184 7.04 22.88 12.24
C ASP A 184 5.60 22.58 12.71
N THR A 185 4.84 21.82 11.91
CA THR A 185 3.47 21.43 12.25
C THR A 185 3.47 20.39 13.38
N LEU A 186 2.69 20.63 14.43
CA LEU A 186 2.51 19.66 15.51
C LEU A 186 1.47 18.60 15.11
N PRO A 187 1.70 17.30 15.44
CA PRO A 187 0.70 16.26 15.25
C PRO A 187 -0.60 16.57 16.00
N ALA A 188 -1.75 16.32 15.36
CA ALA A 188 -3.07 16.49 15.97
C ALA A 188 -3.37 15.45 17.08
N PHE A 189 -2.71 14.29 17.02
CA PHE A 189 -2.78 13.19 17.97
C PHE A 189 -1.52 12.33 17.88
N GLY A 190 -1.47 11.20 18.59
CA GLY A 190 -0.28 10.33 18.63
C GLY A 190 0.85 10.87 19.51
N SER A 191 0.50 11.51 20.63
CA SER A 191 1.46 12.05 21.61
C SER A 191 2.41 10.97 22.13
N ALA A 192 3.67 11.35 22.40
CA ALA A 192 4.67 10.45 22.99
C ALA A 192 4.34 9.95 24.41
N GLN A 193 3.28 10.47 25.06
CA GLN A 193 2.92 10.19 26.45
C GLN A 193 2.02 8.95 26.67
N GLY A 194 1.99 8.01 25.72
CA GLY A 194 1.39 6.67 25.94
C GLY A 194 2.28 5.68 26.70
N ALA A 195 3.52 6.04 27.05
CA ALA A 195 4.51 5.15 27.66
C ALA A 195 4.77 5.38 29.17
N ALA A 196 3.89 6.09 29.87
CA ALA A 196 4.00 6.31 31.32
C ALA A 196 2.74 5.81 32.06
N GLY A 197 2.55 4.49 32.04
CA GLY A 197 1.82 3.80 33.11
C GLY A 197 2.78 3.48 34.27
N PRO A 198 2.29 3.32 35.51
CA PRO A 198 3.15 3.19 36.69
C PRO A 198 4.09 1.99 36.53
N SER A 199 5.38 2.25 36.70
CA SER A 199 6.45 1.26 36.71
C SER A 199 6.17 0.20 37.79
N GLY A 200 5.57 -0.91 37.37
CA GLY A 200 5.69 -2.17 38.10
C GLY A 200 7.15 -2.64 38.07
N PRO A 201 7.60 -3.40 39.07
CA PRO A 201 9.02 -3.70 39.25
C PRO A 201 9.57 -4.39 38.01
N HIS A 202 10.60 -3.77 37.42
CA HIS A 202 11.38 -4.31 36.32
C HIS A 202 11.88 -5.71 36.71
N LEU A 203 11.28 -6.76 36.14
CA LEU A 203 12.01 -8.00 35.94
C LEU A 203 13.14 -7.67 34.99
N ARG A 204 14.38 -7.70 35.51
CA ARG A 204 15.59 -7.72 34.67
C ARG A 204 15.51 -8.94 33.78
N VAL A 205 15.11 -8.74 32.54
CA VAL A 205 15.42 -9.66 31.45
C VAL A 205 16.94 -9.64 31.29
N PRO A 206 17.64 -10.78 31.34
CA PRO A 206 19.06 -10.81 31.01
C PRO A 206 19.22 -10.30 29.58
N GLU A 207 20.17 -9.39 29.39
CA GLU A 207 20.60 -8.88 28.10
C GLU A 207 21.07 -10.07 27.24
N GLN A 208 20.14 -10.63 26.46
CA GLN A 208 20.42 -11.71 25.55
C GLN A 208 21.14 -11.09 24.34
N PRO A 209 22.35 -11.54 23.98
CA PRO A 209 23.06 -11.02 22.82
C PRO A 209 22.17 -11.22 21.59
N ALA A 210 22.04 -10.17 20.77
CA ALA A 210 21.34 -10.25 19.48
C ALA A 210 21.81 -11.51 18.73
N PRO A 211 20.89 -12.34 18.19
CA PRO A 211 21.32 -13.40 17.30
C PRO A 211 21.98 -12.74 16.10
N ARG A 212 23.30 -12.95 15.97
CA ARG A 212 23.94 -12.85 14.67
C ARG A 212 23.30 -13.97 13.86
N HIS A 213 22.32 -13.62 13.04
CA HIS A 213 21.95 -14.45 11.92
C HIS A 213 23.18 -14.46 11.01
N GLU A 214 23.96 -15.54 11.08
CA GLU A 214 24.93 -15.86 10.07
C GLU A 214 24.17 -15.92 8.75
N SER A 215 24.41 -14.90 7.92
CA SER A 215 23.84 -14.77 6.61
C SER A 215 24.11 -16.05 5.82
N ALA A 216 23.07 -16.81 5.53
CA ALA A 216 23.08 -17.76 4.43
C ALA A 216 22.99 -16.95 3.11
N ALA A 217 23.93 -16.04 2.89
CA ALA A 217 23.92 -15.14 1.75
C ALA A 217 24.45 -15.89 0.52
N GLY A 218 23.54 -16.19 -0.41
CA GLY A 218 23.91 -16.19 -1.82
C GLY A 218 24.40 -14.79 -2.22
N GLU A 219 25.19 -14.70 -3.30
CA GLU A 219 25.77 -13.43 -3.74
C GLU A 219 24.70 -12.32 -3.94
N PRO A 220 25.02 -11.04 -3.65
CA PRO A 220 24.09 -9.92 -3.84
C PRO A 220 23.59 -9.84 -5.29
N ARG A 221 22.29 -10.06 -5.49
CA ARG A 221 21.62 -9.99 -6.80
C ARG A 221 20.98 -8.63 -7.09
N SER A 222 20.93 -8.26 -8.36
CA SER A 222 20.08 -7.20 -8.90
C SER A 222 18.66 -7.73 -9.10
N VAL A 223 17.67 -7.17 -8.40
CA VAL A 223 16.27 -7.59 -8.45
C VAL A 223 15.40 -6.45 -8.96
N ALA A 224 14.57 -6.70 -9.96
CA ALA A 224 13.54 -5.77 -10.39
C ALA A 224 12.17 -6.18 -9.85
N ILE A 225 11.38 -5.22 -9.35
CA ILE A 225 9.99 -5.45 -8.94
C ILE A 225 9.07 -4.81 -9.98
N SER A 226 8.35 -5.63 -10.73
CA SER A 226 7.33 -5.24 -11.71
C SER A 226 5.95 -5.25 -11.07
N TYR A 227 5.23 -4.13 -11.16
CA TYR A 227 3.94 -3.93 -10.50
C TYR A 227 3.09 -2.89 -11.24
N VAL A 228 1.78 -2.84 -10.96
CA VAL A 228 0.91 -1.75 -11.43
C VAL A 228 0.69 -0.73 -10.33
N GLY A 229 0.23 0.48 -10.68
CA GLY A 229 0.13 1.59 -9.71
C GLY A 229 -0.58 1.27 -8.40
N ALA A 230 -1.66 0.49 -8.47
CA ALA A 230 -2.40 -0.03 -7.33
C ALA A 230 -1.53 -0.78 -6.30
N ASP A 231 -0.48 -1.46 -6.77
CA ASP A 231 0.37 -2.33 -5.96
C ASP A 231 1.66 -1.63 -5.49
N GLN A 232 1.79 -0.31 -5.67
CA GLN A 232 2.99 0.47 -5.29
C GLN A 232 3.44 0.15 -3.86
N ALA A 233 2.49 0.06 -2.95
CA ALA A 233 2.78 -0.15 -1.54
C ALA A 233 3.32 -1.56 -1.24
N TRP A 234 2.94 -2.56 -2.05
CA TRP A 234 3.54 -3.89 -2.03
C TRP A 234 4.94 -3.87 -2.60
N ALA A 235 5.16 -3.14 -3.69
CA ALA A 235 6.49 -2.96 -4.25
C ALA A 235 7.45 -2.28 -3.26
N ASP A 236 6.98 -1.29 -2.50
CA ASP A 236 7.76 -0.62 -1.45
C ASP A 236 8.11 -1.57 -0.29
N TRP A 237 7.16 -2.40 0.14
CA TRP A 237 7.42 -3.37 1.20
C TRP A 237 8.39 -4.46 0.76
N MET A 238 8.19 -5.05 -0.44
CA MET A 238 9.11 -6.06 -0.99
C MET A 238 10.50 -5.50 -1.21
N ASP A 239 10.59 -4.23 -1.66
CA ASP A 239 11.86 -3.53 -1.82
C ASP A 239 12.62 -3.41 -0.49
N GLY A 240 11.94 -3.01 0.59
CA GLY A 240 12.52 -2.96 1.93
C GLY A 240 13.06 -4.31 2.39
N VAL A 241 12.22 -5.37 2.31
CA VAL A 241 12.60 -6.73 2.71
C VAL A 241 13.82 -7.25 1.95
N LEU A 242 13.88 -7.02 0.64
CA LEU A 242 14.98 -7.52 -0.20
C LEU A 242 16.25 -6.67 -0.04
N ARG A 243 16.14 -5.37 0.21
CA ARG A 243 17.32 -4.52 0.49
C ARG A 243 17.96 -4.83 1.83
N GLU A 244 17.19 -5.23 2.83
CA GLU A 244 17.71 -5.70 4.13
C GLU A 244 18.65 -6.91 3.98
N GLU A 245 18.41 -7.77 2.98
CA GLU A 245 19.29 -8.90 2.62
C GLU A 245 20.48 -8.51 1.71
N GLY A 246 20.66 -7.21 1.43
CA GLY A 246 21.76 -6.71 0.60
C GLY A 246 21.52 -6.77 -0.91
N HIS A 247 20.31 -7.08 -1.38
CA HIS A 247 20.00 -7.03 -2.82
C HIS A 247 19.92 -5.60 -3.36
N THR A 248 20.34 -5.42 -4.61
CA THR A 248 20.10 -4.16 -5.32
C THR A 248 18.73 -4.20 -5.97
N VAL A 249 17.76 -3.54 -5.36
CA VAL A 249 16.36 -3.56 -5.83
C VAL A 249 16.03 -2.36 -6.72
N ARG A 250 15.37 -2.60 -7.86
CA ARG A 250 14.82 -1.58 -8.77
C ARG A 250 13.32 -1.76 -8.94
N GLN A 251 12.55 -0.76 -8.56
CA GLN A 251 11.12 -0.74 -8.83
C GLN A 251 10.80 -0.35 -10.28
N ARG A 252 9.86 -1.06 -10.90
CA ARG A 252 9.46 -0.92 -12.30
C ARG A 252 7.94 -0.93 -12.41
N ARG A 253 7.33 0.24 -12.15
CA ARG A 253 5.90 0.45 -12.39
C ARG A 253 5.55 0.27 -13.87
N ARG A 254 4.51 -0.52 -14.16
CA ARG A 254 3.92 -0.67 -15.49
C ARG A 254 3.15 0.59 -15.89
N ARG A 255 3.45 1.10 -17.08
CA ARG A 255 2.85 2.30 -17.69
C ARG A 255 1.64 1.90 -18.51
N VAL A 256 0.56 1.53 -17.83
CA VAL A 256 -0.71 1.08 -18.44
C VAL A 256 -1.17 2.09 -19.50
N GLY A 257 -1.51 1.60 -20.69
CA GLY A 257 -1.93 2.42 -21.84
C GLY A 257 -0.78 3.08 -22.64
N ARG A 258 0.48 2.96 -22.19
CA ARG A 258 1.67 3.47 -22.89
C ARG A 258 2.66 2.39 -23.31
N GLU A 259 2.57 1.20 -22.73
CA GLU A 259 3.38 0.03 -23.08
C GLU A 259 2.55 -1.26 -22.96
N THR A 260 2.96 -2.30 -23.68
CA THR A 260 2.40 -3.66 -23.55
C THR A 260 2.91 -4.34 -22.27
N LEU A 261 2.27 -5.42 -21.84
CA LEU A 261 2.72 -6.23 -20.72
C LEU A 261 4.11 -6.83 -20.98
N SER A 262 4.36 -7.38 -22.17
CA SER A 262 5.67 -7.91 -22.56
C SER A 262 6.77 -6.85 -22.48
N GLN A 263 6.53 -5.65 -23.02
CA GLN A 263 7.47 -4.53 -22.94
C GLN A 263 7.74 -4.11 -21.49
N ALA A 264 6.72 -4.09 -20.63
CA ALA A 264 6.88 -3.75 -19.23
C ALA A 264 7.77 -4.76 -18.49
N VAL A 265 7.57 -6.06 -18.75
CA VAL A 265 8.37 -7.14 -18.14
C VAL A 265 9.79 -7.19 -18.71
N GLU A 266 9.96 -7.00 -20.02
CA GLU A 266 11.28 -6.91 -20.65
C GLU A 266 12.09 -5.73 -20.09
N ARG A 267 11.45 -4.56 -19.93
CA ARG A 267 12.05 -3.39 -19.29
C ARG A 267 12.35 -3.61 -17.80
N ALA A 268 11.61 -4.48 -17.13
CA ALA A 268 11.93 -4.88 -15.75
C ALA A 268 13.14 -5.81 -15.71
N ARG A 269 13.26 -6.70 -16.68
CA ARG A 269 14.40 -7.63 -16.82
C ARG A 269 15.72 -6.93 -17.15
N ASP A 270 15.67 -5.80 -17.86
CA ASP A 270 16.87 -5.07 -18.27
C ASP A 270 17.75 -4.66 -17.07
N GLY A 271 18.92 -5.30 -16.97
CA GLY A 271 19.89 -5.11 -15.90
C GLY A 271 19.50 -5.72 -14.54
N ALA A 272 18.56 -6.67 -14.50
CA ALA A 272 18.18 -7.42 -13.31
C ALA A 272 18.43 -8.93 -13.49
N ASP A 273 18.98 -9.55 -12.45
CA ASP A 273 19.19 -11.01 -12.39
C ASP A 273 17.87 -11.75 -12.13
N ARG A 274 16.94 -11.06 -11.45
CA ARG A 274 15.61 -11.55 -11.11
C ARG A 274 14.56 -10.47 -11.31
N VAL A 275 13.38 -10.88 -11.76
CA VAL A 275 12.19 -10.05 -11.86
C VAL A 275 11.11 -10.63 -10.96
N VAL A 276 10.78 -9.91 -9.89
CA VAL A 276 9.60 -10.15 -9.07
C VAL A 276 8.41 -9.49 -9.74
N VAL A 277 7.36 -10.23 -10.08
CA VAL A 277 6.13 -9.67 -10.65
C VAL A 277 5.00 -9.77 -9.65
N VAL A 278 4.39 -8.63 -9.30
CA VAL A 278 3.30 -8.57 -8.33
C VAL A 278 1.98 -8.92 -9.01
N PHE A 279 1.45 -10.11 -8.70
CA PHE A 279 0.17 -10.61 -9.17
C PHE A 279 -0.95 -10.19 -8.21
N SER A 280 -1.85 -9.36 -8.72
CA SER A 280 -3.05 -8.89 -8.04
C SER A 280 -4.21 -8.78 -9.03
N ARG A 281 -5.44 -8.64 -8.52
CA ARG A 281 -6.61 -8.28 -9.33
C ARG A 281 -6.29 -7.08 -10.23
N SER A 282 -5.74 -6.02 -9.64
CA SER A 282 -5.38 -4.80 -10.36
C SER A 282 -4.31 -5.03 -11.42
N TYR A 283 -3.37 -5.94 -11.21
CA TYR A 283 -2.39 -6.31 -12.22
C TYR A 283 -3.04 -7.02 -13.43
N PHE A 284 -3.97 -7.94 -13.16
CA PHE A 284 -4.68 -8.69 -14.21
C PHE A 284 -5.66 -7.81 -14.99
N ASP A 285 -6.33 -6.88 -14.32
CA ASP A 285 -7.29 -5.96 -14.91
C ASP A 285 -6.62 -4.72 -15.53
N ALA A 286 -5.30 -4.56 -15.35
CA ALA A 286 -4.56 -3.41 -15.86
C ALA A 286 -4.45 -3.42 -17.39
N GLY A 287 -5.28 -2.57 -18.00
CA GLY A 287 -5.27 -2.30 -19.43
C GLY A 287 -5.86 -3.44 -20.26
N ASN A 288 -6.06 -3.18 -21.56
CA ASN A 288 -6.56 -4.18 -22.50
C ASN A 288 -5.40 -5.06 -22.99
N THR A 289 -4.93 -5.97 -22.14
CA THR A 289 -3.74 -6.80 -22.41
C THR A 289 -4.11 -7.97 -23.33
N ALA A 290 -3.50 -8.04 -24.51
CA ALA A 290 -3.78 -9.10 -25.47
C ALA A 290 -3.31 -10.49 -24.96
N PRO A 291 -3.98 -11.59 -25.31
CA PRO A 291 -3.58 -12.94 -24.88
C PRO A 291 -2.12 -13.30 -25.19
N THR A 292 -1.63 -12.95 -26.38
CA THR A 292 -0.24 -13.19 -26.82
C THR A 292 0.79 -12.43 -26.00
N ASP A 293 0.38 -11.33 -25.38
CA ASP A 293 1.24 -10.48 -24.55
C ASP A 293 1.49 -11.10 -23.17
N TRP A 294 0.52 -11.87 -22.65
CA TRP A 294 0.68 -12.68 -21.44
C TRP A 294 1.65 -13.83 -21.65
N GLU A 295 1.53 -14.55 -22.77
CA GLU A 295 2.45 -15.63 -23.12
C GLU A 295 3.87 -15.11 -23.27
N ALA A 296 4.06 -14.01 -24.00
CA ALA A 296 5.38 -13.40 -24.21
C ALA A 296 6.03 -12.91 -22.90
N ALA A 297 5.24 -12.39 -21.96
CA ALA A 297 5.76 -11.84 -20.71
C ALA A 297 6.15 -12.91 -19.67
N PHE A 298 5.41 -14.02 -19.61
CA PHE A 298 5.53 -14.99 -18.52
C PHE A 298 6.06 -16.36 -18.95
N ASN A 299 6.35 -16.56 -20.24
CA ASN A 299 7.03 -17.76 -20.69
C ASN A 299 8.55 -17.57 -20.48
N PRO A 300 9.17 -18.26 -19.51
CA PRO A 300 10.59 -18.10 -19.27
C PRO A 300 11.41 -18.64 -20.45
N PRO A 301 12.55 -18.00 -20.79
CA PRO A 301 13.47 -18.60 -21.74
C PRO A 301 14.06 -19.89 -21.13
N ALA A 302 14.25 -20.91 -21.96
CA ALA A 302 14.79 -22.19 -21.52
C ALA A 302 16.18 -22.09 -20.84
N SER A 303 16.91 -21.00 -21.11
CA SER A 303 18.24 -20.73 -20.57
C SER A 303 18.25 -20.29 -19.10
N ASP A 304 17.16 -19.70 -18.61
CA ASP A 304 17.02 -19.33 -17.20
C ASP A 304 15.54 -19.35 -16.83
N PRO A 305 15.00 -20.46 -16.30
CA PRO A 305 13.61 -20.55 -15.86
C PRO A 305 13.36 -19.83 -14.52
N SER A 306 14.42 -19.47 -13.80
CA SER A 306 14.36 -18.90 -12.45
C SER A 306 14.40 -17.37 -12.41
N TRP A 307 14.58 -16.72 -13.58
CA TRP A 307 14.62 -15.26 -13.67
C TRP A 307 13.33 -14.57 -13.21
N LEU A 308 12.18 -15.25 -13.28
CA LEU A 308 10.87 -14.66 -12.95
C LEU A 308 10.29 -15.30 -11.69
N VAL A 309 9.94 -14.44 -10.73
CA VAL A 309 9.28 -14.81 -9.48
C VAL A 309 7.93 -14.11 -9.44
N ALA A 310 6.86 -14.84 -9.74
CA ALA A 310 5.51 -14.27 -9.62
C ALA A 310 5.06 -14.31 -8.15
N VAL A 311 4.66 -13.17 -7.60
CA VAL A 311 4.23 -13.03 -6.21
C VAL A 311 2.77 -12.64 -6.17
N GLN A 312 1.91 -13.53 -5.71
CA GLN A 312 0.47 -13.29 -5.61
C GLN A 312 0.12 -12.69 -4.25
N ILE A 313 -0.45 -11.47 -4.26
CA ILE A 313 -0.72 -10.66 -3.06
C ILE A 313 -2.19 -10.59 -2.66
N ASP A 314 -3.08 -11.17 -3.46
CA ASP A 314 -4.51 -11.27 -3.18
C ASP A 314 -5.10 -12.61 -3.67
N ALA A 315 -6.37 -12.86 -3.31
CA ALA A 315 -7.09 -14.06 -3.71
C ALA A 315 -7.68 -13.99 -5.13
N ALA A 316 -7.29 -13.02 -5.96
CA ALA A 316 -7.87 -12.86 -7.29
C ALA A 316 -7.59 -14.10 -8.17
N PRO A 317 -8.60 -14.59 -8.90
CA PRO A 317 -8.40 -15.70 -9.81
C PRO A 317 -7.47 -15.29 -10.95
N ARG A 318 -6.41 -16.08 -11.16
CA ARG A 318 -5.45 -15.84 -12.23
C ARG A 318 -6.08 -16.09 -13.62
N PRO A 319 -5.78 -15.25 -14.62
CA PRO A 319 -6.15 -15.50 -16.02
C PRO A 319 -5.63 -16.86 -16.48
N VAL A 320 -6.41 -17.55 -17.33
CA VAL A 320 -6.08 -18.90 -17.83
C VAL A 320 -4.65 -19.00 -18.36
N LEU A 321 -4.20 -17.96 -19.06
CA LEU A 321 -2.88 -17.86 -19.69
C LEU A 321 -1.70 -17.89 -18.70
N VAL A 322 -1.91 -17.50 -17.43
CA VAL A 322 -0.87 -17.48 -16.39
C VAL A 322 -1.16 -18.40 -15.21
N ARG A 323 -2.18 -19.27 -15.31
CA ARG A 323 -2.49 -20.25 -14.27
C ARG A 323 -1.36 -21.26 -14.04
N GLY A 324 -0.61 -21.58 -15.08
CA GLY A 324 0.53 -22.51 -15.03
C GLY A 324 1.80 -21.91 -14.40
N VAL A 325 1.85 -20.59 -14.18
CA VAL A 325 3.02 -19.94 -13.56
C VAL A 325 3.08 -20.31 -12.08
N LYS A 326 4.24 -20.74 -11.59
CA LYS A 326 4.49 -20.95 -10.15
C LYS A 326 4.44 -19.59 -9.46
N VAL A 327 3.58 -19.47 -8.45
CA VAL A 327 3.42 -18.23 -7.68
C VAL A 327 3.85 -18.44 -6.24
N LEU A 328 4.52 -17.43 -5.68
CA LEU A 328 4.71 -17.25 -4.26
C LEU A 328 3.52 -16.46 -3.72
N THR A 329 2.69 -17.08 -2.90
CA THR A 329 1.56 -16.38 -2.28
C THR A 329 2.02 -15.66 -1.01
N LEU A 330 1.66 -14.39 -0.89
CA LEU A 330 1.82 -13.59 0.32
C LEU A 330 0.45 -13.18 0.85
N GLU A 331 0.21 -13.49 2.12
CA GLU A 331 -1.07 -13.21 2.80
C GLU A 331 -1.01 -11.93 3.64
N GLY A 332 0.16 -11.27 3.69
CA GLY A 332 0.40 -10.07 4.47
C GLY A 332 1.85 -9.61 4.40
N SER A 333 2.21 -8.71 5.32
CA SER A 333 3.53 -8.06 5.37
C SER A 333 4.31 -8.33 6.67
N GLY A 334 3.90 -9.37 7.41
CA GLY A 334 4.54 -9.76 8.67
C GLY A 334 5.91 -10.46 8.47
N PRO A 335 6.66 -10.71 9.56
CA PRO A 335 7.99 -11.32 9.50
C PRO A 335 8.03 -12.65 8.75
N ASP A 336 7.05 -13.53 8.96
CA ASP A 336 6.95 -14.82 8.26
C ASP A 336 6.79 -14.66 6.74
N GLN A 337 6.10 -13.58 6.32
CA GLN A 337 5.89 -13.26 4.91
C GLN A 337 7.15 -12.64 4.30
N ALA A 338 7.91 -11.87 5.08
CA ALA A 338 9.21 -11.36 4.67
C ALA A 338 10.19 -12.52 4.43
N GLU A 339 10.23 -13.49 5.35
CA GLU A 339 11.09 -14.67 5.18
C GLU A 339 10.70 -15.49 3.95
N ARG A 340 9.40 -15.72 3.76
CA ARG A 340 8.86 -16.40 2.58
C ARG A 340 9.25 -15.69 1.27
N LEU A 341 9.25 -14.36 1.25
CA LEU A 341 9.69 -13.57 0.10
C LEU A 341 11.19 -13.77 -0.17
N ARG A 342 12.02 -13.73 0.88
CA ARG A 342 13.48 -13.94 0.76
C ARG A 342 13.78 -15.32 0.19
N GLU A 343 13.21 -16.37 0.77
CA GLU A 343 13.38 -17.74 0.31
C GLU A 343 12.91 -17.90 -1.14
N GLY A 344 11.75 -17.36 -1.49
CA GLY A 344 11.18 -17.45 -2.84
C GLY A 344 12.00 -16.73 -3.92
N VAL A 345 12.68 -15.63 -3.58
CA VAL A 345 13.57 -14.91 -4.50
C VAL A 345 14.95 -15.58 -4.59
N MET A 346 15.37 -16.30 -3.54
CA MET A 346 16.66 -16.98 -3.48
C MET A 346 16.64 -18.39 -4.07
N ASP A 347 15.49 -19.08 -4.10
CA ASP A 347 15.36 -20.45 -4.61
C ASP A 347 15.81 -20.56 -6.09
N THR A 348 17.03 -21.05 -6.28
CA THR A 348 17.65 -21.34 -7.58
C THR A 348 17.29 -22.72 -8.13
N THR A 349 16.48 -23.52 -7.42
CA THR A 349 16.18 -24.86 -7.87
C THR A 349 15.02 -24.88 -8.87
N GLY A 350 15.40 -24.74 -10.14
CA GLY A 350 14.76 -25.57 -11.16
C GLY A 350 14.84 -27.01 -10.66
N THR A 351 13.69 -27.61 -10.34
CA THR A 351 13.60 -29.01 -9.93
C THR A 351 14.23 -29.85 -11.04
N ALA A 352 15.51 -30.18 -10.90
CA ALA A 352 16.16 -31.15 -11.74
C ALA A 352 15.33 -32.42 -11.63
N ARG A 353 14.76 -32.82 -12.76
CA ARG A 353 14.12 -34.11 -12.98
C ARG A 353 14.95 -35.15 -12.24
N ARG A 354 14.38 -35.77 -11.19
CA ARG A 354 14.85 -37.09 -10.75
C ARG A 354 14.56 -38.01 -11.92
N ASP A 355 15.51 -38.11 -12.84
CA ASP A 355 15.65 -39.31 -13.64
C ASP A 355 15.86 -40.45 -12.64
N PRO A 356 15.00 -41.48 -12.61
CA PRO A 356 15.35 -42.71 -11.94
C PRO A 356 16.49 -43.31 -12.77
N ALA A 357 17.72 -43.10 -12.31
CA ALA A 357 18.86 -43.85 -12.78
C ALA A 357 18.51 -45.34 -12.70
N GLY A 358 18.70 -46.02 -13.83
CA GLY A 358 18.39 -47.42 -14.00
C GLY A 358 19.04 -48.29 -12.91
N GLY A 359 18.22 -49.16 -12.34
CA GLY A 359 18.67 -50.44 -11.80
C GLY A 359 18.48 -51.50 -12.86
N ALA A 360 19.50 -51.75 -13.66
CA ALA A 360 19.63 -53.02 -14.35
C ALA A 360 19.99 -54.10 -13.31
N ARG A 361 19.21 -55.17 -13.27
CA ARG A 361 19.71 -56.55 -13.19
C ARG A 361 18.66 -57.51 -13.73
#